data_AF-A0A963PTG4-F1
#
_entry.id   AF-A0A963PTG4-F1
#
_cell.length_a   1.000
_cell.length_b   1.000
_cell.length_c   1.000
_cell.angle_alpha   90.00
_cell.angle_beta   90.00
_cell.angle_gamma   90.00
#
_symmetry.space_group_name_H-M   'P 1'
#
loop_
_entity.id
_entity.type
_entity.pdbx_description
1 polymer ?
#
loop_
_entity_poly.entity_id
_entity_poly.type
_entity_poly.pdbx_seq_one_letter_code
_entity_poly.pdbx_strand_id
1 'polypeptide(L)'
;SNGQSLPLSRSWNRIIAMVGIEKDDRFALTARAWARVPEKDEDDDNPDISDMIGRAELTGTWYVNKTNTLAMTLRHALRSSARGSVRLEWLRTIGSARANGEPSRLRFHTQLFSGYGDSLLDYNRKRTVLSLGLSLVDF
;
A
#
# COMPACT_ATOMS: atom_id res chain seq x y z
N SER A 1 -9.28 9.34 -6.96
CA SER A 1 -10.35 8.87 -7.86
C SER A 1 -9.83 7.70 -8.69
N ASN A 2 -10.72 6.84 -9.18
CA ASN A 2 -10.41 5.76 -10.14
C ASN A 2 -10.61 6.15 -11.61
N GLY A 3 -11.07 7.38 -11.89
CA GLY A 3 -11.21 7.91 -13.27
C GLY A 3 -12.35 7.30 -14.09
N GLN A 4 -13.32 6.64 -13.46
CA GLN A 4 -14.48 6.05 -14.13
C GLN A 4 -15.70 6.99 -14.03
N SER A 5 -16.68 6.82 -14.93
CA SER A 5 -17.99 7.47 -14.82
C SER A 5 -18.93 6.67 -13.90
N LEU A 6 -20.02 7.30 -13.46
CA LEU A 6 -21.09 6.61 -12.73
C LEU A 6 -21.65 5.44 -13.57
N PRO A 7 -22.00 4.29 -12.94
CA PRO A 7 -22.01 4.03 -11.49
C PRO A 7 -20.69 3.47 -10.91
N LEU A 8 -19.63 3.37 -11.72
CA LEU A 8 -18.34 2.79 -11.34
C LEU A 8 -17.35 3.81 -10.76
N SER A 9 -17.68 5.11 -10.81
CA SER A 9 -16.88 6.18 -10.22
C SER A 9 -16.62 5.90 -8.75
N ARG A 10 -15.37 6.03 -8.31
CA ARG A 10 -14.96 5.96 -6.91
C ARG A 10 -13.91 7.02 -6.63
N SER A 11 -14.11 7.84 -5.60
CA SER A 11 -13.23 8.96 -5.29
C SER A 11 -13.16 9.24 -3.79
N TRP A 12 -12.05 9.84 -3.34
CA TRP A 12 -11.83 10.17 -1.94
C TRP A 12 -10.65 11.14 -1.81
N ASN A 13 -10.88 12.29 -1.17
CA ASN A 13 -9.87 13.26 -0.73
C ASN A 13 -9.44 13.08 0.74
N ARG A 14 -8.13 13.17 1.03
CA ARG A 14 -7.54 12.93 2.36
C ARG A 14 -6.56 14.02 2.78
N ILE A 15 -6.58 14.35 4.06
CA ILE A 15 -5.46 15.00 4.75
C ILE A 15 -4.68 13.89 5.44
N ILE A 16 -3.37 13.81 5.19
CA ILE A 16 -2.51 12.72 5.66
C ILE A 16 -1.39 13.27 6.55
N ALA A 17 -1.22 12.66 7.72
CA ALA A 17 -0.03 12.80 8.55
C ALA A 17 0.81 11.52 8.43
N MET A 18 2.13 11.67 8.32
CA MET A 18 3.07 10.56 8.16
C MET A 18 4.28 10.78 9.06
N VAL A 19 4.77 9.71 9.66
CA VAL A 19 6.06 9.65 10.34
C VAL A 19 6.81 8.40 9.88
N GLY A 20 8.11 8.55 9.64
CA GLY A 20 9.03 7.47 9.29
C GLY A 20 10.18 7.42 10.27
N ILE A 21 10.58 6.22 10.66
CA ILE A 21 11.81 5.96 11.41
C ILE A 21 12.60 4.85 10.72
N GLU A 22 13.91 5.00 10.72
CA GLU A 22 14.84 4.01 10.19
C GLU A 22 15.79 3.58 11.29
N LYS A 23 16.16 2.29 11.28
CA LYS A 23 17.15 1.72 12.18
C LYS A 23 18.23 1.06 11.36
N ASP A 24 19.37 1.75 11.30
CA ASP A 24 20.50 1.41 10.43
C ASP A 24 20.02 1.21 8.98
N ASP A 25 20.76 0.41 8.21
CA ASP A 25 20.38 0.01 6.85
C ASP A 25 19.49 -1.24 6.82
N ARG A 26 18.91 -1.63 7.96
CA ARG A 26 18.22 -2.93 8.12
C ARG A 26 16.71 -2.81 8.23
N PHE A 27 16.20 -1.77 8.88
CA PHE A 27 14.77 -1.65 9.11
C PHE A 27 14.27 -0.23 8.86
N ALA A 28 13.10 -0.13 8.24
CA ALA A 28 12.33 1.09 8.16
C ALA A 28 10.91 0.84 8.66
N LEU A 29 10.34 1.80 9.37
CA LEU A 29 8.96 1.77 9.83
C LEU A 29 8.31 3.11 9.46
N THR A 30 7.18 3.03 8.76
CA THR A 30 6.38 4.21 8.39
C THR A 30 4.98 4.05 8.95
N ALA A 31 4.53 5.04 9.72
CA ALA A 31 3.16 5.14 10.17
C ALA A 31 2.47 6.30 9.44
N ARG A 32 1.26 6.05 8.97
CA ARG A 32 0.37 7.04 8.37
C ARG A 32 -0.96 7.07 9.10
N ALA A 33 -1.50 8.25 9.30
CA ALA A 33 -2.88 8.45 9.68
C ALA A 33 -3.51 9.45 8.71
N TRP A 34 -4.80 9.32 8.43
CA TRP A 34 -5.49 10.25 7.55
C TRP A 34 -6.93 10.50 7.99
N ALA A 35 -7.38 11.71 7.72
CA ALA A 35 -8.77 12.12 7.83
C ALA A 35 -9.36 12.29 6.43
N ARG A 36 -10.57 11.78 6.23
CA ARG A 36 -11.34 12.02 5.00
C ARG A 36 -11.84 13.47 5.01
N VAL A 37 -11.64 14.15 3.89
CA VAL A 37 -12.32 15.42 3.61
C VAL A 37 -13.74 15.07 3.14
N PRO A 38 -14.79 15.54 3.83
CA PRO A 38 -16.17 15.26 3.43
C PRO A 38 -16.49 15.82 2.05
N GLU A 39 -17.27 15.08 1.28
CA GLU A 39 -17.88 15.51 0.03
C GLU A 39 -19.38 15.74 0.28
N LYS A 40 -20.08 16.43 -0.63
CA LYS A 40 -21.54 16.55 -0.51
C LYS A 40 -22.17 15.19 -0.77
N ASP A 41 -23.21 14.83 -0.02
CA ASP A 41 -23.85 13.51 -0.12
C ASP A 41 -24.30 13.14 -1.54
N GLU A 42 -24.75 14.12 -2.34
CA GLU A 42 -25.17 13.95 -3.73
C GLU A 42 -24.01 13.58 -4.68
N ASP A 43 -22.78 13.92 -4.30
CA ASP A 43 -21.54 13.71 -5.07
C ASP A 43 -20.66 12.61 -4.45
N ASP A 44 -21.07 11.99 -3.35
CA ASP A 44 -20.27 11.00 -2.61
C ASP A 44 -20.42 9.60 -3.22
N ASP A 45 -19.49 9.26 -4.11
CA ASP A 45 -19.40 7.96 -4.78
C ASP A 45 -19.25 6.75 -3.84
N ASN A 46 -18.77 6.96 -2.60
CA ASN A 46 -18.41 5.88 -1.68
C ASN A 46 -18.33 6.36 -0.20
N PRO A 47 -19.48 6.63 0.44
CA PRO A 47 -19.53 7.26 1.76
C PRO A 47 -18.89 6.44 2.89
N ASP A 48 -18.88 5.12 2.76
CA ASP A 48 -18.35 4.17 3.76
C ASP A 48 -16.87 3.80 3.54
N ILE A 49 -16.15 4.45 2.62
CA ILE A 49 -14.78 4.07 2.25
C ILE A 49 -13.78 4.07 3.41
N SER A 50 -13.91 5.03 4.33
CA SER A 50 -13.05 5.13 5.53
C SER A 50 -13.29 3.98 6.50
N ASP A 51 -14.45 3.34 6.44
CA ASP A 51 -14.79 2.20 7.28
C ASP A 51 -14.31 0.89 6.70
N MET A 52 -14.02 0.84 5.39
CA MET A 52 -13.51 -0.34 4.70
C MET A 52 -11.98 -0.35 4.66
N ILE A 53 -11.38 0.67 4.03
CA ILE A 53 -9.92 0.78 3.83
C ILE A 53 -9.23 1.18 5.14
N GLY A 54 -9.90 2.02 5.92
CA GLY A 54 -9.46 2.44 7.24
C GLY A 54 -8.96 3.88 7.30
N ARG A 55 -8.31 4.22 8.43
CA ARG A 55 -7.86 5.58 8.79
C ARG A 55 -6.37 5.66 9.13
N ALA A 56 -5.72 4.51 9.25
CA ALA A 56 -4.30 4.43 9.52
C ALA A 56 -3.66 3.27 8.78
N GLU A 57 -2.36 3.43 8.54
CA GLU A 57 -1.49 2.41 7.96
C GLU A 57 -0.17 2.35 8.70
N LEU A 58 0.34 1.14 8.91
CA LEU A 58 1.67 0.87 9.42
C LEU A 58 2.41 -0.02 8.43
N THR A 59 3.53 0.45 7.92
CA THR A 59 4.41 -0.32 7.03
C THR A 59 5.73 -0.56 7.73
N GLY A 60 6.12 -1.83 7.87
CA GLY A 60 7.45 -2.24 8.31
C GLY A 60 8.21 -2.88 7.15
N THR A 61 9.43 -2.43 6.92
CA THR A 61 10.33 -2.92 5.87
C THR A 61 11.59 -3.47 6.50
N TRP A 62 11.99 -4.67 6.10
CA TRP A 62 13.22 -5.34 6.49
C TRP A 62 14.11 -5.57 5.26
N TYR A 63 15.28 -4.92 5.27
CA TYR A 63 16.34 -5.14 4.29
C TYR A 63 17.18 -6.34 4.75
N VAL A 64 16.74 -7.54 4.39
CA VAL A 64 17.39 -8.80 4.76
C VAL A 64 18.86 -8.82 4.32
N ASN A 65 19.11 -8.34 3.09
CA ASN A 65 20.43 -8.11 2.53
C ASN A 65 20.31 -7.17 1.31
N LYS A 66 21.43 -6.91 0.61
CA LYS A 66 21.48 -6.02 -0.56
C LYS A 66 20.57 -6.42 -1.72
N THR A 67 20.09 -7.66 -1.77
CA THR A 67 19.27 -8.17 -2.87
C THR A 67 17.86 -8.58 -2.45
N ASN A 68 17.52 -8.59 -1.16
CA ASN A 68 16.24 -9.06 -0.64
C ASN A 68 15.64 -8.07 0.35
N THR A 69 14.42 -7.64 0.08
CA THR A 69 13.61 -6.82 0.98
C THR A 69 12.30 -7.52 1.25
N LEU A 70 11.89 -7.52 2.51
CA LEU A 70 10.55 -7.92 2.94
C LEU A 70 9.83 -6.69 3.45
N ALA A 71 8.56 -6.54 3.12
CA ALA A 71 7.73 -5.50 3.69
C ALA A 71 6.38 -6.06 4.13
N MET A 72 5.84 -5.49 5.19
CA MET A 72 4.48 -5.75 5.65
C MET A 72 3.78 -4.42 5.84
N THR A 73 2.60 -4.28 5.22
CA THR A 73 1.73 -3.13 5.39
C THR A 73 0.41 -3.55 6.02
N LEU A 74 0.05 -2.91 7.12
CA LEU A 74 -1.19 -3.11 7.85
C LEU A 74 -2.05 -1.85 7.74
N ARG A 75 -3.31 -1.99 7.36
CA ARG A 75 -4.32 -0.92 7.39
C ARG A 75 -5.41 -1.25 8.37
N HIS A 76 -5.89 -0.24 9.10
CA HIS A 76 -6.95 -0.42 10.09
C HIS A 76 -7.91 0.78 10.14
N ALA A 77 -9.19 0.50 10.40
CA ALA A 77 -10.25 1.51 10.47
C ALA A 77 -10.28 2.37 11.74
N LEU A 78 -9.49 2.00 12.76
CA LEU A 78 -9.42 2.69 14.06
C LEU A 78 -10.79 2.88 14.73
N ARG A 79 -11.68 1.91 14.55
CA ARG A 79 -13.00 1.82 15.18
C ARG A 79 -13.26 0.40 15.67
N SER A 80 -14.27 0.24 16.52
CA SER A 80 -14.62 -1.05 17.15
C SER A 80 -14.91 -2.16 16.13
N SER A 81 -15.57 -1.86 15.01
CA SER A 81 -15.67 -2.79 13.89
C SER A 81 -14.37 -2.80 13.09
N ALA A 82 -13.47 -3.71 13.44
CA ALA A 82 -12.15 -3.84 12.84
C ALA A 82 -12.25 -4.30 11.37
N ARG A 83 -12.14 -3.34 10.44
CA ARG A 83 -11.91 -3.57 9.01
C ARG A 83 -10.56 -2.99 8.60
N GLY A 84 -10.01 -3.50 7.52
CA GLY A 84 -8.71 -3.11 7.01
C GLY A 84 -8.12 -4.19 6.12
N SER A 85 -6.79 -4.19 6.02
CA SER A 85 -6.06 -5.14 5.20
C SER A 85 -4.64 -5.36 5.70
N VAL A 86 -4.08 -6.50 5.29
CA VAL A 86 -2.67 -6.80 5.38
C VAL A 86 -2.11 -7.02 3.99
N ARG A 87 -0.89 -6.55 3.77
CA ARG A 87 -0.11 -6.82 2.57
C ARG A 87 1.28 -7.28 2.98
N LEU A 88 1.74 -8.35 2.37
CA LEU A 88 3.09 -8.89 2.51
C LEU A 88 3.77 -8.78 1.15
N GLU A 89 4.99 -8.27 1.13
CA GLU A 89 5.76 -8.03 -0.09
C GLU A 89 7.17 -8.62 0.07
N TRP A 90 7.64 -9.31 -0.97
CA TRP A 90 9.02 -9.72 -1.12
C TRP A 90 9.57 -9.18 -2.43
N LEU A 91 10.65 -8.42 -2.33
CA LEU A 91 11.34 -7.85 -3.47
C LEU A 91 12.76 -8.40 -3.57
N ARG A 92 13.09 -9.01 -4.71
CA ARG A 92 14.41 -9.57 -4.99
C ARG A 92 15.06 -8.87 -6.18
N THR A 93 16.24 -8.31 -6.00
CA THR A 93 17.03 -7.77 -7.13
C THR A 93 17.42 -8.89 -8.08
N ILE A 94 17.16 -8.70 -9.38
CA ILE A 94 17.46 -9.66 -10.44
C ILE A 94 18.29 -9.00 -11.54
N GLY A 95 19.19 -9.78 -12.16
CA GLY A 95 20.13 -9.30 -13.18
C GLY A 95 21.54 -9.08 -12.66
N SER A 96 22.48 -8.94 -13.59
CA SER A 96 23.89 -8.67 -13.31
C SER A 96 24.12 -7.21 -12.92
N ALA A 97 25.24 -6.97 -12.22
CA ALA A 97 25.72 -5.62 -12.00
C ALA A 97 25.93 -4.91 -13.34
N ARG A 98 25.58 -3.63 -13.39
CA ARG A 98 25.82 -2.77 -14.55
C ARG A 98 27.33 -2.58 -14.77
N ALA A 99 27.71 -2.10 -15.95
CA ALA A 99 29.11 -1.88 -16.33
C ALA A 99 29.88 -0.94 -15.36
N ASN A 100 29.16 -0.11 -14.60
CA ASN A 100 29.70 0.78 -13.56
C ASN A 100 29.80 0.13 -12.17
N GLY A 101 29.52 -1.18 -12.04
CA GLY A 101 29.55 -1.91 -10.76
C GLY A 101 28.29 -1.75 -9.90
N GLU A 102 27.29 -0.97 -10.32
CA GLU A 102 26.03 -0.83 -9.58
C GLU A 102 25.17 -2.11 -9.68
N PRO A 103 24.45 -2.48 -8.62
CA PRO A 103 23.44 -3.52 -8.69
C PRO A 103 22.40 -3.23 -9.77
N SER A 104 21.83 -4.29 -10.37
CA SER A 104 20.66 -4.15 -11.24
C SER A 104 19.54 -3.40 -10.51
N ARG A 105 18.83 -2.53 -11.24
CA ARG A 105 17.65 -1.81 -10.74
C ARG A 105 16.35 -2.59 -10.90
N LEU A 106 16.41 -3.74 -11.58
CA LEU A 106 15.27 -4.61 -11.79
C LEU A 106 15.06 -5.50 -10.57
N ARG A 107 13.83 -5.53 -10.05
CA ARG A 107 13.45 -6.39 -8.93
C ARG A 107 12.27 -7.27 -9.32
N PHE A 108 12.37 -8.55 -9.00
CA PHE A 108 11.20 -9.43 -8.93
C PHE A 108 10.39 -9.06 -7.69
N HIS A 109 9.08 -8.91 -7.86
CA HIS A 109 8.17 -8.47 -6.81
C HIS A 109 7.05 -9.50 -6.64
N THR A 110 7.01 -10.12 -5.47
CA THR A 110 5.91 -10.99 -5.02
C THR A 110 5.11 -10.26 -3.95
N GLN A 111 3.79 -10.17 -4.13
CA GLN A 111 2.89 -9.53 -3.17
C GLN A 111 1.73 -10.47 -2.82
N LEU A 112 1.41 -10.59 -1.53
CA LEU A 112 0.19 -11.22 -1.04
C LEU A 112 -0.63 -10.19 -0.26
N PHE A 113 -1.82 -9.89 -0.74
CA PHE A 113 -2.78 -8.99 -0.10
C PHE A 113 -3.95 -9.79 0.48
N SER A 114 -4.45 -9.40 1.66
CA SER A 114 -5.73 -9.87 2.18
C SER A 114 -6.48 -8.77 2.94
N GLY A 115 -7.74 -8.55 2.59
CA GLY A 115 -8.61 -7.58 3.27
C GLY A 115 -9.42 -6.72 2.29
N TYR A 116 -9.71 -5.49 2.72
CA TYR A 116 -10.48 -4.49 1.97
C TYR A 116 -9.57 -3.42 1.35
N GLY A 117 -9.99 -2.83 0.23
CA GLY A 117 -9.25 -1.73 -0.40
C GLY A 117 -8.02 -2.14 -1.20
N ASP A 118 -8.03 -3.33 -1.82
CA ASP A 118 -6.98 -3.72 -2.78
C ASP A 118 -6.94 -2.75 -3.97
N SER A 119 -8.14 -2.40 -4.48
CA SER A 119 -8.37 -1.36 -5.47
C SER A 119 -9.47 -0.42 -4.98
N LEU A 120 -9.56 0.78 -5.58
CA LEU A 120 -10.68 1.69 -5.31
C LEU A 120 -12.02 1.12 -5.79
N LEU A 121 -12.05 0.39 -6.90
CA LEU A 121 -13.27 -0.20 -7.42
C LEU A 121 -13.84 -1.27 -6.48
N ASP A 122 -12.95 -2.05 -5.85
CA ASP A 122 -13.30 -3.14 -4.95
C ASP A 122 -13.11 -2.78 -3.47
N TYR A 123 -13.20 -1.49 -3.12
CA TYR A 123 -12.85 -1.04 -1.76
C TYR A 123 -13.68 -1.72 -0.67
N ASN A 124 -14.96 -2.00 -0.95
CA ASN A 124 -15.90 -2.62 -0.03
C ASN A 124 -15.98 -4.16 -0.14
N ARG A 125 -15.08 -4.79 -0.92
CA ARG A 125 -15.03 -6.26 -1.08
C ARG A 125 -13.77 -6.82 -0.43
N LYS A 126 -13.95 -7.79 0.47
CA LYS A 126 -12.83 -8.55 1.03
C LYS A 126 -12.27 -9.49 -0.03
N ARG A 127 -10.96 -9.42 -0.29
CA ARG A 127 -10.26 -10.29 -1.23
C ARG A 127 -8.95 -10.79 -0.65
N THR A 128 -8.45 -11.90 -1.20
CA THR A 128 -7.08 -12.36 -1.04
C THR A 128 -6.47 -12.46 -2.43
N VAL A 129 -5.34 -11.80 -2.66
CA VAL A 129 -4.74 -11.64 -3.98
C VAL A 129 -3.24 -11.92 -3.90
N LEU A 130 -2.77 -12.85 -4.73
CA LEU A 130 -1.35 -13.08 -4.97
C LEU A 130 -0.97 -12.41 -6.29
N SER A 131 0.07 -11.57 -6.27
CA SER A 131 0.59 -10.87 -7.44
C SER A 131 2.07 -11.14 -7.61
N LEU A 132 2.49 -11.38 -8.85
CA LEU A 132 3.88 -11.54 -9.25
C LEU A 132 4.17 -10.54 -10.36
N GLY A 133 5.28 -9.82 -10.25
CA GLY A 133 5.62 -8.79 -11.22
C GLY A 133 7.08 -8.40 -11.18
N LEU A 134 7.41 -7.42 -11.99
CA LEU A 134 8.72 -6.79 -12.04
C LEU A 134 8.57 -5.33 -11.65
N SER A 135 9.55 -4.80 -10.93
CA SER A 135 9.60 -3.40 -10.53
C SER A 135 10.97 -2.82 -10.84
N LEU A 136 10.99 -1.60 -11.36
CA LEU A 136 12.19 -0.80 -11.53
C LEU A 136 12.26 0.17 -10.36
N VAL A 137 13.41 0.22 -9.71
CA VAL A 137 13.70 1.24 -8.71
C VAL A 137 14.58 2.28 -9.38
N ASP A 138 14.16 3.54 -9.33
CA ASP A 138 15.02 4.67 -9.70
C ASP A 138 15.40 5.42 -8.42
N PHE A 139 16.65 5.85 -8.34
CA PHE A 139 17.22 6.59 -7.21
C PHE A 139 17.96 7.81 -7.74
#